data_AF-A0A4Q6GVG3-F1
#
_entry.id   AF-A0A4Q6GVG3-F1
#
_cell.length_a   1.000
_cell.length_b   1.000
_cell.length_c   1.000
_cell.angle_alpha   90.00
_cell.angle_beta   90.00
_cell.angle_gamma   90.00
#
_symmetry.space_group_name_H-M   'P 1'
#
loop_
_entity.id
_entity.type
_entity.pdbx_description
1 polymer ?
#
loop_
_entity_poly.entity_id
_entity_poly.type
_entity_poly.pdbx_seq_one_letter_code
_entity_poly.pdbx_strand_id
1 'polypeptide(L)'
;MLRERTGFLLLVLLAALSLAAGLGLREPSPPDEPRFVLAAREMVASGQWLFPHRGREFYAEKPPVFMWLQAATYQAVGNWKVA
;
A
#
# COMPACT_ATOMS: atom_id res chain seq x y z
N MET A 1 36.22 -7.62 1.57
CA MET A 1 35.19 -7.03 0.68
C MET A 1 33.91 -7.88 0.57
N LEU A 2 33.98 -9.18 0.25
CA LEU A 2 32.78 -10.04 0.15
C LEU A 2 32.03 -10.21 1.50
N ARG A 3 32.75 -10.43 2.61
CA ARG A 3 32.15 -10.59 3.95
C ARG A 3 31.40 -9.35 4.43
N GLU A 4 31.93 -8.15 4.15
CA GLU A 4 31.28 -6.86 4.44
C GLU A 4 29.97 -6.69 3.65
N ARG A 5 29.98 -7.07 2.35
CA ARG A 5 28.77 -7.04 1.51
C ARG A 5 27.70 -8.00 2.04
N THR A 6 28.09 -9.22 2.44
CA THR A 6 27.16 -10.17 3.04
C THR A 6 26.58 -9.65 4.36
N GLY A 7 27.41 -9.08 5.23
CA GLY A 7 26.95 -8.47 6.48
C GLY A 7 25.95 -7.34 6.25
N PHE A 8 26.25 -6.43 5.31
CA PHE A 8 25.32 -5.36 4.93
C PHE A 8 24.00 -5.90 4.37
N LEU A 9 24.04 -6.89 3.47
CA LEU A 9 22.83 -7.51 2.92
C LEU A 9 21.98 -8.20 3.99
N LEU A 10 22.60 -8.86 4.97
CA LEU A 10 21.90 -9.45 6.09
C LEU A 10 21.22 -8.38 6.95
N LEU A 11 21.88 -7.24 7.18
CA LEU A 11 21.28 -6.11 7.89
C LEU A 11 20.08 -5.53 7.13
N VAL A 12 20.21 -5.36 5.81
CA VAL A 12 19.09 -4.88 4.96
C VAL A 12 17.93 -5.88 4.98
N LEU A 13 18.22 -7.18 4.90
CA LEU A 13 17.20 -8.23 4.97
C LEU A 13 16.50 -8.23 6.33
N LEU A 14 17.26 -8.17 7.42
CA LEU A 14 16.71 -8.08 8.77
C LEU A 14 15.84 -6.84 8.94
N ALA A 15 16.29 -5.67 8.48
CA ALA A 15 15.49 -4.45 8.53
C ALA A 15 14.19 -4.58 7.72
N ALA A 16 14.25 -5.13 6.50
CA ALA A 16 13.07 -5.36 5.69
C ALA A 16 12.07 -6.32 6.36
N LEU A 17 12.56 -7.42 6.93
CA LEU A 17 11.74 -8.38 7.68
C LEU A 17 11.12 -7.75 8.93
N SER A 18 11.87 -6.93 9.68
CA SER A 18 11.36 -6.21 10.84
C SER A 18 10.29 -5.18 10.48
N LEU A 19 10.44 -4.47 9.35
CA LEU A 19 9.42 -3.53 8.86
C LEU A 19 8.18 -4.25 8.33
N ALA A 20 8.37 -5.42 7.70
CA ALA A 20 7.27 -6.25 7.22
C ALA A 20 6.55 -7.00 8.35
N ALA A 21 7.21 -7.22 9.50
CA ALA A 21 6.64 -7.88 10.66
C ALA A 21 5.53 -7.01 11.26
N GLY A 22 4.28 -7.34 10.93
CA GLY A 22 3.10 -6.60 11.37
C GLY A 22 2.11 -6.25 10.27
N LEU A 23 2.50 -6.39 8.99
CA LEU A 23 1.60 -6.18 7.86
C LEU A 23 0.39 -7.12 7.98
N GLY A 24 -0.82 -6.57 7.91
CA GLY A 24 -2.07 -7.32 8.00
C GLY A 24 -2.47 -7.81 9.39
N LEU A 25 -1.69 -7.55 10.45
CA LEU A 25 -2.03 -7.98 11.82
C LEU A 25 -3.00 -7.04 12.54
N ARG A 26 -3.20 -5.82 12.04
CA ARG A 26 -4.14 -4.84 12.59
C ARG A 26 -5.09 -4.34 11.54
N GLU A 27 -6.28 -3.95 11.98
CA GLU A 27 -7.21 -3.24 11.11
C GLU A 27 -6.72 -1.81 10.84
N PRO A 28 -7.09 -1.23 9.68
CA PRO A 28 -6.76 0.15 9.36
C PRO A 28 -7.37 1.13 10.38
N SER A 29 -6.54 2.06 10.87
CA SER A 29 -6.91 3.07 11.86
C SER A 29 -7.79 4.17 11.23
N PRO A 30 -9.04 4.36 11.69
CA PRO A 30 -9.89 5.44 11.22
C PRO A 30 -9.39 6.82 11.67
N PRO A 31 -9.65 7.90 10.90
CA PRO A 31 -10.36 7.94 9.62
C PRO A 31 -9.44 7.77 8.40
N ASP A 32 -8.12 7.77 8.62
CA ASP A 32 -7.16 8.10 7.57
C ASP A 32 -6.68 6.90 6.75
N GLU A 33 -6.47 5.74 7.38
CA GLU A 33 -5.99 4.54 6.66
C GLU A 33 -7.10 3.91 5.78
N PRO A 34 -8.36 3.76 6.25
CA PRO A 34 -9.44 3.20 5.43
C PRO A 34 -9.76 4.03 4.18
N ARG A 35 -9.71 5.37 4.25
CA ARG A 35 -10.15 6.23 3.13
C ARG A 35 -9.32 6.04 1.87
N PHE A 36 -8.00 5.87 2.01
CA PHE A 36 -7.10 5.69 0.85
C PHE A 36 -7.25 4.29 0.27
N VAL A 37 -7.36 3.28 1.13
CA VAL A 37 -7.62 1.89 0.72
C VAL A 37 -8.95 1.78 -0.03
N LEU A 38 -9.99 2.45 0.44
CA LEU A 38 -11.29 2.48 -0.24
C LEU A 38 -11.22 3.18 -1.61
N ALA A 39 -10.50 4.29 -1.71
CA ALA A 39 -10.28 4.97 -2.98
C ALA A 39 -9.49 4.08 -3.96
N ALA A 40 -8.40 3.45 -3.52
CA ALA A 40 -7.61 2.52 -4.32
C ALA A 40 -8.46 1.32 -4.79
N ARG A 41 -9.29 0.77 -3.90
CA ARG A 41 -10.22 -0.32 -4.24
C ARG A 41 -11.24 0.09 -5.29
N GLU A 42 -11.80 1.29 -5.19
CA GLU A 42 -12.74 1.81 -6.17
C GLU A 42 -12.07 2.02 -7.54
N MET A 43 -10.81 2.48 -7.57
CA MET A 43 -10.06 2.63 -8.83
C MET A 43 -9.83 1.29 -9.52
N VAL A 44 -9.51 0.23 -8.76
CA VAL A 44 -9.40 -1.14 -9.29
C VAL A 44 -10.75 -1.65 -9.80
N ALA A 45 -11.83 -1.43 -9.05
CA ALA A 45 -13.16 -1.94 -9.38
C ALA A 45 -13.81 -1.22 -10.57
N SER A 46 -13.66 0.11 -10.65
CA SER A 46 -14.28 0.95 -11.69
C SER A 46 -13.42 1.12 -12.94
N GLY A 47 -12.11 0.88 -12.85
CA GLY A 47 -11.15 1.19 -13.90
C GLY A 47 -10.90 2.69 -14.09
N GLN A 48 -11.41 3.57 -13.21
CA GLN A 48 -11.14 5.00 -13.25
C GLN A 48 -9.90 5.35 -12.45
N TRP A 49 -8.74 5.41 -13.11
CA TRP A 49 -7.45 5.63 -12.45
C TRP A 49 -7.05 7.11 -12.30
N LEU A 50 -7.75 8.02 -12.98
CA LEU A 50 -7.36 9.44 -13.00
C LEU A 50 -7.97 10.23 -11.84
N PHE A 51 -9.23 9.96 -11.50
CA PHE A 51 -9.96 10.68 -10.46
C PHE A 51 -10.36 9.72 -9.35
N PRO A 52 -9.71 9.79 -8.17
CA PRO A 52 -10.12 9.01 -7.01
C PRO A 52 -11.56 9.33 -6.62
N HIS A 53 -12.29 8.32 -6.16
CA HIS A 53 -13.66 8.47 -5.68
C HIS A 53 -13.75 8.03 -4.22
N ARG A 54 -14.70 8.64 -3.51
CA ARG A 54 -15.11 8.21 -2.18
C ARG A 54 -16.62 8.05 -2.18
N GLY A 55 -17.08 6.82 -2.41
CA GLY A 55 -18.50 6.55 -2.63
C GLY A 55 -18.99 7.24 -3.89
N ARG A 56 -19.92 8.19 -3.76
CA ARG A 56 -20.53 8.93 -4.89
C ARG A 56 -19.84 10.25 -5.21
N GLU A 57 -18.86 10.66 -4.41
CA GLU A 57 -18.17 11.95 -4.52
C GLU A 57 -16.77 11.77 -5.10
N PHE A 58 -16.29 12.79 -5.83
CA PHE A 58 -14.89 12.88 -6.23
C PHE A 58 -14.00 13.14 -5.00
N TYR A 59 -12.93 12.37 -4.90
CA TYR A 59 -11.86 12.55 -3.92
C TYR A 59 -10.62 13.17 -4.60
N ALA A 60 -10.85 14.25 -5.37
CA ALA A 60 -9.83 14.90 -6.21
C ALA A 60 -8.93 15.89 -5.45
N GLU A 61 -9.09 16.04 -4.13
CA GLU A 61 -8.23 16.87 -3.28
C GLU A 61 -6.80 16.34 -3.15
N LYS A 62 -6.58 15.04 -3.47
CA LYS A 62 -5.27 14.39 -3.43
C LYS A 62 -4.94 13.79 -4.80
N PRO A 63 -3.67 13.87 -5.24
CA PRO A 63 -3.24 13.17 -6.44
C PRO A 63 -3.35 11.64 -6.26
N PRO A 64 -3.67 10.89 -7.33
CA PRO A 64 -3.99 9.46 -7.25
C PRO A 64 -2.76 8.56 -7.00
N VAL A 65 -1.54 9.13 -6.98
CA VAL A 65 -0.28 8.37 -6.93
C VAL A 65 -0.21 7.42 -5.73
N PHE A 66 -0.68 7.85 -4.56
CA PHE A 66 -0.68 6.99 -3.37
C PHE A 66 -1.63 5.80 -3.55
N MET A 67 -2.84 6.05 -4.07
CA MET A 67 -3.82 5.01 -4.36
C MET A 67 -3.34 4.06 -5.47
N TRP A 68 -2.57 4.55 -6.45
CA TRP A 68 -1.94 3.70 -7.47
C TRP A 68 -0.96 2.71 -6.87
N LEU A 69 -0.13 3.13 -5.91
CA LEU A 69 0.79 2.23 -5.22
C LEU A 69 0.02 1.14 -4.47
N GLN A 70 -1.02 1.51 -3.72
CA GLN A 70 -1.85 0.53 -3.00
C GLN A 70 -2.56 -0.43 -3.96
N ALA A 71 -3.13 0.08 -5.05
CA ALA A 71 -3.80 -0.73 -6.06
C ALA A 71 -2.82 -1.66 -6.80
N ALA A 72 -1.58 -1.23 -7.05
CA ALA A 72 -0.54 -2.07 -7.64
C ALA A 72 -0.10 -3.18 -6.67
N THR A 73 0.11 -2.85 -5.40
CA THR A 73 0.41 -3.85 -4.36
C THR A 73 -0.75 -4.84 -4.22
N TYR A 74 -2.00 -4.37 -4.29
CA TYR A 74 -3.18 -5.23 -4.27
C TYR A 74 -3.21 -6.17 -5.47
N GLN A 75 -2.88 -5.71 -6.68
CA GLN A 75 -2.81 -6.60 -7.84
C GLN A 75 -1.70 -7.65 -7.72
N ALA A 76 -0.60 -7.36 -7.00
CA ALA A 76 0.47 -8.32 -6.76
C ALA A 76 0.15 -9.32 -5.64
N VAL A 77 -0.51 -8.89 -4.56
CA VAL A 77 -0.71 -9.69 -3.33
C VAL A 77 -2.13 -10.26 -3.22
N GLY A 78 -3.12 -9.61 -3.83
CA GLY A 78 -4.54 -9.99 -3.78
C GLY A 78 -5.26 -9.69 -2.46
N ASN A 79 -4.63 -8.96 -1.52
CA ASN A 79 -5.18 -8.74 -0.18
C ASN A 79 -5.03 -7.28 0.31
N TRP A 80 -6.16 -6.59 0.51
CA TRP A 80 -6.22 -5.20 0.98
C TRP A 80 -5.74 -4.97 2.41
N LYS A 81 -5.60 -6.00 3.25
CA LYS A 81 -5.02 -5.85 4.60
C LYS A 81 -3.49 -5.73 4.56
N VAL A 82 -2.88 -6.13 3.46
CA VAL A 82 -1.42 -6.16 3.26
C VAL A 82 -0.97 -5.14 2.21
N ALA A 83 -1.89 -4.73 1.33
CA ALA A 83 -1.64 -3.84 0.19
C ALA A 83 -1.66 -2.34 0.52
#